data_AF-A0A2K6AQK2-F1
#
_entry.id   AF-A0A2K6AQK2-F1
#
_cell.length_a   1.000
_cell.length_b   1.000
_cell.length_c   1.000
_cell.angle_alpha   90.00
_cell.angle_beta   90.00
_cell.angle_gamma   90.00
#
_symmetry.space_group_name_H-M   'P 1'
#
loop_
_entity.id
_entity.type
_entity.pdbx_description
1 polymer ?
#
loop_
_entity_poly.entity_id
_entity_poly.type
_entity_poly.pdbx_seq_one_letter_code
_entity_poly.pdbx_strand_id
1 'polypeptide(L)'
;MFEEMITTAEEFYQSLGIPYHIVNIVSGSLNHAASKKLDLEAWFPGSGAFRELVSCSNCTDYQARRLRIRYGQTKKMMDKVEFVHMLNATMCATTRTICAILENYQTEKGITVPEKLKEFMPPGLQELIPFVKPAPIDQEPSKKQKKQHEGSKKKAAARDVTLESRLQNMEVTDA
;
A
#
# COMPACT_ATOMS: atom_id res chain seq x y z
N MET A 1 -23.03 -0.66 -3.22
CA MET A 1 -22.11 0.22 -2.45
C MET A 1 -20.81 -0.43 -1.99
N PHE A 2 -20.73 -1.35 -1.00
CA PHE A 2 -19.42 -1.92 -0.63
C PHE A 2 -18.73 -2.67 -1.79
N GLU A 3 -19.44 -3.62 -2.40
CA GLU A 3 -18.95 -4.36 -3.57
C GLU A 3 -18.73 -3.42 -4.77
N GLU A 4 -19.60 -2.44 -4.97
CA GLU A 4 -19.47 -1.41 -6.01
C GLU A 4 -18.19 -0.54 -5.84
N MET A 5 -17.83 -0.16 -4.62
CA MET A 5 -16.62 0.62 -4.35
C MET A 5 -15.34 -0.18 -4.63
N ILE A 6 -15.30 -1.46 -4.27
CA ILE A 6 -14.14 -2.30 -4.60
C ILE A 6 -14.07 -2.57 -6.10
N THR A 7 -15.20 -2.84 -6.76
CA THR A 7 -15.24 -3.03 -8.22
C THR A 7 -14.81 -1.77 -8.97
N THR A 8 -15.16 -0.57 -8.49
CA THR A 8 -14.68 0.68 -9.08
C THR A 8 -13.14 0.77 -9.01
N ALA A 9 -12.53 0.32 -7.91
CA ALA A 9 -11.07 0.28 -7.79
C ALA A 9 -10.45 -0.83 -8.66
N GLU A 10 -11.09 -1.99 -8.76
CA GLU A 10 -10.70 -3.08 -9.66
C GLU A 10 -10.66 -2.64 -11.12
N GLU A 11 -11.73 -1.98 -11.60
CA GLU A 11 -11.82 -1.43 -12.96
C GLU A 11 -10.75 -0.37 -13.22
N PHE A 12 -10.44 0.47 -12.23
CA PHE A 12 -9.34 1.43 -12.32
C PHE A 12 -8.00 0.74 -12.58
N TYR A 13 -7.62 -0.26 -11.79
CA TYR A 13 -6.34 -0.97 -11.98
C TYR A 13 -6.33 -1.89 -13.21
N GLN A 14 -7.48 -2.45 -13.61
CA GLN A 14 -7.63 -3.15 -14.90
C GLN A 14 -7.37 -2.21 -16.07
N SER A 15 -7.89 -0.97 -16.02
CA SER A 15 -7.67 0.03 -17.08
C SER A 15 -6.20 0.48 -17.19
N LEU A 16 -5.45 0.37 -16.09
CA LEU A 16 -4.01 0.59 -16.03
C LEU A 16 -3.18 -0.66 -16.34
N GLY A 17 -3.81 -1.79 -16.67
CA GLY A 17 -3.12 -3.05 -16.98
C GLY A 17 -2.31 -3.63 -15.82
N ILE A 18 -2.67 -3.35 -14.57
CA ILE A 18 -1.94 -3.83 -13.39
C ILE A 18 -2.53 -5.16 -12.92
N PRO A 19 -1.75 -6.26 -12.86
CA PRO A 19 -2.20 -7.53 -12.31
C PRO A 19 -2.41 -7.44 -10.79
N TYR A 20 -3.50 -8.02 -10.28
CA TYR A 20 -3.80 -8.03 -8.84
C TYR A 20 -4.64 -9.24 -8.44
N HIS A 21 -4.81 -9.41 -7.13
CA HIS A 21 -5.88 -10.22 -6.53
C HIS A 21 -6.64 -9.43 -5.47
N ILE A 22 -7.84 -9.90 -5.11
CA ILE A 22 -8.63 -9.34 -4.01
C ILE A 22 -8.49 -10.24 -2.78
N VAL A 23 -8.19 -9.63 -1.64
CA VAL A 23 -8.01 -10.31 -0.36
C VAL A 23 -9.09 -9.88 0.61
N ASN A 24 -9.80 -10.85 1.18
CA ASN A 24 -10.70 -10.62 2.31
C ASN A 24 -9.92 -10.71 3.63
N ILE A 25 -9.83 -9.60 4.35
CA ILE A 25 -8.95 -9.48 5.51
C ILE A 25 -9.53 -10.23 6.71
N VAL A 26 -8.68 -11.02 7.37
CA VAL A 26 -9.03 -11.79 8.58
C VAL A 26 -9.44 -10.89 9.73
N SER A 27 -10.34 -11.37 10.59
CA SER A 27 -10.92 -10.60 11.70
C SER A 27 -9.90 -10.00 12.65
N GLY A 28 -8.81 -10.73 12.96
CA GLY A 28 -7.74 -10.25 13.85
C GLY A 28 -6.93 -9.07 13.32
N SER A 29 -7.01 -8.79 12.02
CA SER A 29 -6.32 -7.67 11.36
C SER A 29 -7.25 -6.51 11.03
N LEU A 30 -8.55 -6.62 11.35
CA LEU A 30 -9.49 -5.51 11.19
C LEU A 30 -9.28 -4.47 12.30
N ASN A 31 -9.45 -3.20 11.96
CA ASN A 31 -9.51 -2.13 12.95
C ASN A 31 -10.90 -2.08 13.61
N HIS A 32 -11.05 -1.34 14.71
CA HIS A 32 -12.32 -1.28 15.45
C HIS A 32 -13.52 -0.78 14.63
N ALA A 33 -13.29 0.01 13.58
CA ALA A 33 -14.37 0.61 12.80
C ALA A 33 -14.84 -0.30 11.65
N ALA A 34 -13.98 -1.13 11.08
CA ALA A 34 -14.30 -1.93 9.90
C ALA A 34 -15.09 -3.19 10.26
N SER A 35 -16.28 -3.34 9.70
CA SER A 35 -17.07 -4.57 9.79
C SER A 35 -16.59 -5.63 8.78
N LYS A 36 -16.10 -5.21 7.62
CA LYS A 36 -15.45 -6.03 6.58
C LYS A 36 -14.47 -5.14 5.82
N LYS A 37 -13.32 -5.71 5.43
CA LYS A 37 -12.29 -5.03 4.66
C LYS A 37 -11.82 -5.92 3.50
N LEU A 38 -11.73 -5.35 2.30
CA LEU A 38 -11.14 -5.96 1.12
C LEU A 38 -9.92 -5.15 0.70
N ASP A 39 -8.80 -5.83 0.45
CA ASP A 39 -7.60 -5.22 -0.11
C ASP A 39 -7.38 -5.69 -1.55
N LEU A 40 -7.02 -4.75 -2.43
CA LEU A 40 -6.46 -5.05 -3.74
C LEU A 40 -4.95 -5.02 -3.60
N GLU A 41 -4.34 -6.19 -3.72
CA GLU A 41 -2.88 -6.31 -3.73
C GLU A 41 -2.43 -6.54 -5.17
N ALA A 42 -1.64 -5.61 -5.69
CA ALA A 42 -1.08 -5.72 -7.03
C ALA A 42 0.16 -6.61 -7.02
N TRP A 43 0.40 -7.30 -8.12
CA TRP A 43 1.61 -8.08 -8.35
C TRP A 43 2.76 -7.16 -8.83
N PHE A 44 3.91 -7.33 -8.19
CA PHE A 44 5.14 -6.59 -8.48
C PHE A 44 6.19 -7.57 -9.05
N PRO A 45 6.40 -7.60 -10.39
CA PRO A 45 7.23 -8.61 -11.03
C PRO A 45 8.72 -8.55 -10.69
N GLY A 46 9.28 -7.35 -10.50
CA GLY A 46 10.68 -7.18 -10.07
C GLY A 46 10.87 -7.54 -8.60
N SER A 47 9.85 -7.29 -7.77
CA SER A 47 9.84 -7.69 -6.35
C SER A 47 9.46 -9.16 -6.13
N GLY A 48 8.77 -9.79 -7.08
CA GLY A 48 8.24 -11.17 -6.97
C GLY A 48 7.18 -11.34 -5.88
N ALA A 49 6.36 -10.32 -5.60
CA ALA A 49 5.41 -10.34 -4.50
C ALA A 49 4.15 -9.51 -4.75
N PHE A 50 3.07 -9.81 -4.03
CA PHE A 50 1.88 -8.96 -3.95
C PHE A 50 2.07 -7.84 -2.92
N ARG A 51 1.60 -6.63 -3.24
CA ARG A 51 1.64 -5.45 -2.36
C ARG A 51 0.31 -4.70 -2.41
N GLU A 52 -0.21 -4.33 -1.25
CA GLU A 52 -1.45 -3.56 -1.11
C GLU A 52 -1.36 -2.20 -1.81
N LEU A 53 -2.33 -1.92 -2.70
CA LEU A 53 -2.54 -0.61 -3.32
C LEU A 53 -3.85 0.05 -2.88
N VAL A 54 -4.86 -0.75 -2.54
CA VAL A 54 -6.21 -0.30 -2.15
C VAL A 54 -6.61 -1.01 -0.88
N SER A 55 -7.27 -0.28 0.00
CA SER A 55 -8.04 -0.81 1.10
C SER A 55 -9.47 -0.26 1.05
N CYS A 56 -10.46 -1.14 0.99
CA CYS A 56 -11.89 -0.83 0.96
C CYS A 56 -12.57 -1.37 2.22
N SER A 57 -13.23 -0.51 3.00
CA SER A 57 -13.87 -0.88 4.28
C SER A 57 -15.31 -0.41 4.36
N ASN A 58 -16.18 -1.30 4.85
CA ASN A 58 -17.51 -0.94 5.33
C ASN A 58 -17.48 -0.78 6.85
N CYS A 59 -17.72 0.43 7.34
CA CYS A 59 -17.71 0.75 8.77
C CYS A 59 -19.11 0.83 9.39
N THR A 60 -20.14 0.47 8.61
CA THR A 60 -21.55 0.52 9.00
C THR A 60 -21.87 1.83 9.75
N ASP A 61 -22.56 1.77 10.87
CA ASP A 61 -22.89 2.95 11.67
C ASP A 61 -21.83 3.33 12.72
N TYR A 62 -20.70 2.60 12.80
CA TYR A 62 -19.74 2.75 13.90
C TYR A 62 -19.22 4.19 14.01
N GLN A 63 -18.74 4.74 12.89
CA GLN A 63 -18.25 6.11 12.81
C GLN A 63 -19.40 7.12 12.91
N ALA A 64 -20.54 6.84 12.25
CA ALA A 64 -21.70 7.72 12.20
C ALA A 64 -22.31 7.94 13.59
N ARG A 65 -22.37 6.90 14.43
CA ARG A 65 -22.84 6.97 15.82
C ARG A 65 -21.96 7.89 16.66
N ARG A 66 -20.63 7.75 16.54
CA ARG A 66 -19.66 8.60 17.25
C ARG A 66 -19.77 10.06 16.83
N LEU A 67 -19.97 10.33 15.54
CA LEU A 67 -20.08 11.68 14.97
C LEU A 67 -21.50 12.24 14.95
N ARG A 68 -22.50 11.47 15.41
CA ARG A 68 -23.93 11.80 15.41
C ARG A 68 -24.51 12.10 14.02
N ILE A 69 -24.08 11.37 12.99
CA ILE A 69 -24.58 11.50 11.61
C ILE A 69 -25.81 10.60 11.42
N ARG A 70 -27.00 11.21 11.55
CA ARG A 70 -28.27 10.49 11.64
C ARG A 70 -28.89 10.26 10.26
N TYR A 71 -29.61 9.15 10.13
CA TYR A 71 -30.51 8.92 9.01
C TYR A 71 -31.88 9.54 9.32
N GLY A 72 -32.12 10.73 8.79
CA GLY A 72 -33.42 11.41 8.95
C GLY A 72 -34.45 10.84 7.99
N GLN A 73 -35.58 10.36 8.52
CA GLN A 73 -36.71 9.90 7.70
C GLN A 73 -38.04 10.39 8.29
N THR A 74 -39.01 10.70 7.42
CA THR A 74 -40.31 11.27 7.78
C THR A 74 -41.45 10.25 7.77
N LYS A 75 -41.16 8.99 7.45
CA LYS A 75 -42.18 7.95 7.23
C LYS A 75 -42.66 7.31 8.52
N LYS A 76 -41.82 7.28 9.55
CA LYS A 76 -42.11 6.63 10.83
C LYS A 76 -41.58 7.47 11.99
N MET A 77 -42.30 7.49 13.10
CA MET A 77 -41.73 7.93 14.36
C MET A 77 -40.98 6.75 14.99
N MET A 78 -39.73 6.96 15.39
CA MET A 78 -38.82 5.90 15.84
C MET A 78 -38.40 6.15 17.29
N ASP A 79 -38.42 5.10 18.12
CA ASP A 79 -37.98 5.19 19.53
C ASP A 79 -36.47 5.40 19.66
N LYS A 80 -35.71 4.91 18.67
CA LYS A 80 -34.25 5.09 18.56
C LYS A 80 -33.91 5.66 17.20
N VAL A 81 -32.95 6.59 17.21
CA VAL A 81 -32.42 7.21 16.00
C VAL A 81 -31.54 6.21 15.25
N GLU A 82 -31.80 6.05 13.95
CA GLU A 82 -30.91 5.33 13.03
C GLU A 82 -29.78 6.25 12.54
N PHE A 83 -28.63 5.64 12.26
CA PHE A 83 -27.45 6.33 11.76
C PHE A 83 -27.14 5.84 10.34
N VAL A 84 -26.56 6.70 9.53
CA VAL A 84 -26.14 6.32 8.17
C VAL A 84 -24.99 5.31 8.24
N HIS A 85 -24.87 4.47 7.20
CA HIS A 85 -23.69 3.66 7.02
C HIS A 85 -22.57 4.47 6.35
N MET A 86 -21.34 4.32 6.83
CA MET A 86 -20.15 4.98 6.28
C MET A 86 -19.19 3.93 5.72
N LEU A 87 -18.68 4.19 4.53
CA LEU A 87 -17.72 3.36 3.82
C LEU A 87 -16.55 4.23 3.36
N ASN A 88 -15.37 3.64 3.20
CA ASN A 88 -14.20 4.32 2.66
C ASN A 88 -13.37 3.35 1.80
N ALA A 89 -12.77 3.88 0.73
CA ALA A 89 -11.85 3.15 -0.12
C ALA A 89 -10.77 4.09 -0.67
N THR A 90 -9.52 3.63 -0.70
CA THR A 90 -8.44 4.33 -1.41
C THR A 90 -8.50 3.96 -2.89
N MET A 91 -8.74 4.93 -3.77
CA MET A 91 -8.69 4.66 -5.22
C MET A 91 -7.23 4.50 -5.70
N CYS A 92 -6.37 5.47 -5.39
CA CYS A 92 -4.99 5.51 -5.88
C CYS A 92 -4.04 6.06 -4.81
N ALA A 93 -3.20 5.18 -4.25
CA ALA A 93 -2.06 5.58 -3.42
C ALA A 93 -0.88 5.92 -4.33
N THR A 94 -0.82 7.16 -4.81
CA THR A 94 0.03 7.62 -5.92
C THR A 94 1.44 7.04 -5.96
N THR A 95 2.17 7.08 -4.85
CA THR A 95 3.55 6.55 -4.78
C THR A 95 3.62 5.03 -4.97
N ARG A 96 2.72 4.26 -4.36
CA ARG A 96 2.67 2.81 -4.52
C ARG A 96 2.21 2.42 -5.94
N THR A 97 1.24 3.15 -6.47
CA THR A 97 0.77 2.96 -7.85
C THR A 97 1.88 3.26 -8.87
N ILE A 98 2.67 4.31 -8.64
CA ILE A 98 3.88 4.58 -9.45
C ILE A 98 4.83 3.39 -9.38
N CYS A 99 5.14 2.84 -8.20
CA CYS A 99 6.00 1.66 -8.11
C CYS A 99 5.44 0.45 -8.87
N ALA A 100 4.12 0.20 -8.79
CA ALA A 100 3.47 -0.87 -9.54
C ALA A 100 3.59 -0.66 -11.06
N ILE A 101 3.41 0.58 -11.54
CA ILE A 101 3.58 0.93 -12.95
C ILE A 101 5.04 0.75 -13.38
N LEU A 102 5.99 1.28 -12.60
CA LEU A 102 7.42 1.17 -12.91
C LEU A 102 7.84 -0.29 -13.07
N GLU A 103 7.38 -1.20 -12.20
CA GLU A 103 7.73 -2.61 -12.32
C GLU A 103 7.01 -3.31 -13.48
N ASN A 104 5.72 -3.04 -13.70
CA ASN A 104 4.93 -3.75 -14.72
C ASN A 104 5.14 -3.21 -16.15
N TYR A 105 5.59 -1.97 -16.30
CA TYR A 105 5.79 -1.32 -17.60
C TYR A 105 7.27 -1.09 -17.96
N GLN A 106 8.23 -1.65 -17.20
CA GLN A 106 9.65 -1.55 -17.54
C GLN A 106 10.00 -2.32 -18.82
N THR A 107 10.94 -1.76 -19.57
CA THR A 107 11.55 -2.31 -20.78
C THR A 107 13.06 -2.06 -20.74
N GLU A 108 13.82 -2.57 -21.71
CA GLU A 108 15.26 -2.27 -21.82
C GLU A 108 15.56 -0.76 -21.99
N LYS A 109 14.62 0.02 -22.52
CA LYS A 109 14.81 1.45 -22.85
C LYS A 109 14.30 2.41 -21.76
N GLY A 110 13.42 1.95 -20.90
CA GLY A 110 12.71 2.79 -19.94
C GLY A 110 11.35 2.22 -19.56
N ILE A 111 10.43 3.08 -19.13
CA ILE A 111 9.11 2.71 -18.66
C ILE A 111 8.06 3.15 -19.69
N THR A 112 7.34 2.19 -20.26
CA THR A 112 6.23 2.49 -21.18
C THR A 112 5.10 3.17 -20.40
N VAL A 113 4.53 4.24 -20.97
CA VAL A 113 3.41 4.93 -20.32
C VAL A 113 2.11 4.17 -20.55
N PRO A 114 1.35 3.81 -19.50
CA PRO A 114 0.04 3.16 -19.66
C PRO A 114 -0.91 3.98 -20.53
N GLU A 115 -1.68 3.33 -21.40
CA GLU A 115 -2.54 3.99 -22.40
C GLU A 115 -3.46 5.07 -21.80
N LYS A 116 -4.08 4.79 -20.65
CA LYS A 116 -4.98 5.73 -19.96
C LYS A 116 -4.27 6.92 -19.33
N LEU A 117 -2.95 6.88 -19.17
CA LEU A 117 -2.17 7.98 -18.61
C LEU A 117 -1.60 8.91 -19.69
N LYS A 118 -1.47 8.45 -20.95
CA LYS A 118 -0.83 9.22 -22.03
C LYS A 118 -1.44 10.61 -22.25
N GLU A 119 -2.77 10.72 -22.13
CA GLU A 119 -3.51 11.99 -22.28
C GLU A 119 -3.06 13.06 -21.28
N PHE A 120 -2.65 12.65 -20.08
CA PHE A 120 -2.27 13.56 -19.00
C PHE A 120 -0.76 13.83 -18.96
N MET A 121 0.02 13.17 -19.81
CA MET A 121 1.47 13.30 -19.83
C MET A 121 1.94 14.50 -20.68
N PRO A 122 3.01 15.20 -20.27
CA PRO A 122 3.60 16.26 -21.07
C PRO A 122 4.03 15.78 -22.47
N PRO A 123 4.03 16.67 -23.49
CA PRO A 123 4.59 16.36 -24.79
C PRO A 123 6.01 15.81 -24.69
N GLY A 124 6.29 14.73 -25.42
CA GLY A 124 7.59 14.05 -25.40
C GLY A 124 7.74 12.96 -24.32
N LEU A 125 6.80 12.86 -23.36
CA LEU A 125 6.75 11.79 -22.35
C LEU A 125 5.46 10.96 -22.44
N GLN A 126 4.76 10.99 -23.57
CA GLN A 126 3.47 10.30 -23.74
C GLN A 126 3.63 8.81 -24.04
N GLU A 127 4.74 8.38 -24.64
CA GLU A 127 4.94 6.98 -25.02
C GLU A 127 5.85 6.22 -24.05
N LEU A 128 6.99 6.83 -23.70
CA LEU A 128 8.04 6.18 -22.91
C LEU A 128 8.72 7.20 -22.00
N ILE A 129 8.98 6.81 -20.75
CA ILE A 129 9.86 7.52 -19.83
C ILE A 129 11.25 6.85 -19.92
N PRO A 130 12.25 7.45 -20.58
CA PRO A 130 13.53 6.81 -20.84
C PRO A 130 14.41 6.70 -19.59
N PHE A 131 15.27 5.68 -19.54
CA PHE A 131 16.33 5.64 -18.54
C PHE A 131 17.39 6.70 -18.82
N VAL A 132 17.73 7.50 -17.80
CA VAL A 132 18.72 8.58 -17.88
C VAL A 132 19.94 8.35 -16.98
N LYS A 133 19.94 7.26 -16.20
CA LYS A 133 21.00 6.87 -15.27
C LYS A 133 21.15 5.35 -15.28
N PRO A 134 22.37 4.81 -15.04
CA PRO A 134 22.57 3.38 -14.83
C PRO A 134 21.89 2.92 -13.54
N ALA A 135 21.63 1.61 -13.43
CA ALA A 135 21.05 1.05 -12.22
C ALA A 135 21.99 1.31 -11.02
N PRO A 136 21.46 1.52 -9.80
CA PRO A 136 22.29 1.83 -8.64
C PRO A 136 23.36 0.78 -8.31
N ILE A 137 23.17 -0.47 -8.73
CA ILE A 137 24.12 -1.58 -8.52
C ILE A 137 25.34 -1.45 -9.44
N ASP A 138 25.14 -0.87 -10.64
CA ASP A 138 26.19 -0.67 -11.63
C ASP A 138 27.00 0.62 -11.37
N GLN A 139 26.54 1.45 -10.44
CA GLN A 139 27.25 2.67 -10.03
C GLN A 139 28.33 2.31 -9.01
N GLU A 140 29.58 2.72 -9.28
CA GLU A 140 30.61 2.65 -8.25
C GLU A 140 30.17 3.46 -7.01
N PRO A 141 30.15 2.86 -5.81
CA PRO A 141 29.63 3.55 -4.64
C PRO A 141 30.52 4.75 -4.31
N SER A 142 29.90 5.92 -4.20
CA SER A 142 30.60 7.16 -3.85
C SER A 142 31.32 7.01 -2.50
N LYS A 143 32.40 7.77 -2.25
CA LYS A 143 33.12 7.77 -0.96
C LYS A 143 32.18 7.98 0.25
N LYS A 144 31.08 8.71 0.06
CA LYS A 144 30.06 8.98 1.09
C LYS A 144 29.16 7.77 1.34
N GLN A 145 28.76 7.04 0.29
CA GLN A 145 28.02 5.77 0.40
C GLN A 145 28.87 4.65 0.97
N LYS A 146 30.17 4.54 0.62
CA LYS A 146 31.11 3.59 1.25
C LYS A 146 31.19 3.82 2.77
N LYS A 147 31.36 5.08 3.20
CA LYS A 147 31.37 5.44 4.65
C LYS A 147 30.05 5.15 5.36
N GLN A 148 28.91 5.43 4.74
CA GLN A 148 27.60 5.10 5.32
C GLN A 148 27.39 3.59 5.41
N HIS A 149 27.77 2.83 4.39
CA HIS A 149 27.59 1.38 4.38
C HIS A 149 28.49 0.68 5.41
N GLU A 150 29.74 1.15 5.60
CA GLU A 150 30.63 0.73 6.68
C GLU A 150 30.09 1.12 8.06
N GLY A 151 29.56 2.34 8.20
CA GLY A 151 28.95 2.82 9.44
C GLY A 151 27.71 2.01 9.85
N SER A 152 26.87 1.65 8.88
CA SER A 152 25.69 0.80 9.08
C SER A 152 26.06 -0.64 9.41
N LYS A 153 27.08 -1.21 8.75
CA LYS A 153 27.62 -2.55 9.10
C LYS A 153 28.21 -2.58 10.52
N LYS A 154 28.96 -1.55 10.92
CA LYS A 154 29.48 -1.42 12.29
C LYS A 154 28.38 -1.28 13.33
N LYS A 155 27.31 -0.53 13.03
CA LYS A 155 26.15 -0.40 13.93
C LYS A 155 25.34 -1.69 14.04
N ALA A 156 25.18 -2.44 12.94
CA ALA A 156 24.53 -3.75 12.97
C ALA A 156 25.34 -4.76 13.81
N ALA A 157 26.66 -4.83 13.58
CA ALA A 157 27.55 -5.68 14.38
C ALA A 157 27.56 -5.28 15.87
N ALA A 158 27.58 -3.98 16.19
CA ALA A 158 27.49 -3.53 17.57
C ALA A 158 26.14 -3.89 18.23
N ARG A 159 25.04 -3.85 17.47
CA ARG A 159 23.71 -4.23 17.95
C ARG A 159 23.59 -5.73 18.22
N ASP A 160 24.19 -6.58 17.37
CA ASP A 160 24.23 -8.03 17.60
C ASP A 160 25.04 -8.37 18.86
N VAL A 161 26.20 -7.74 19.06
CA VAL A 161 26.99 -7.90 20.31
C VAL A 161 26.19 -7.45 21.54
N THR A 162 25.38 -6.40 21.41
CA THR A 162 24.51 -5.91 22.50
C THR A 162 23.33 -6.87 22.78
N LEU A 163 22.86 -7.59 21.75
CA LEU A 163 21.81 -8.61 21.89
C LEU A 163 22.35 -9.90 22.50
N GLU A 164 23.52 -10.37 22.06
CA GLU A 164 24.22 -11.54 22.64
C GLU A 164 24.54 -11.32 24.12
N SER A 165 25.06 -10.15 24.48
CA SER A 165 25.34 -9.82 25.90
C SER A 165 24.07 -9.73 26.76
N ARG A 166 22.94 -9.29 26.19
CA ARG A 166 21.64 -9.31 26.88
C ARG A 166 21.09 -10.71 27.07
N LEU A 167 21.31 -11.61 26.10
CA LEU A 167 20.91 -13.01 26.20
C LEU A 167 21.73 -13.77 27.23
N GLN A 168 23.06 -13.53 27.30
CA GLN A 168 23.93 -14.10 28.34
C GLN A 168 23.53 -13.65 29.76
N ASN A 169 23.09 -12.41 29.92
CA ASN A 169 22.62 -11.89 31.21
C ASN A 169 21.22 -12.38 31.62
N MET A 170 20.53 -13.12 30.74
CA MET A 170 19.23 -13.73 31.00
C MET A 170 19.32 -15.24 31.25
N GLU A 171 20.51 -15.84 31.22
CA GLU A 171 20.71 -17.21 31.67
C GLU A 171 20.48 -17.28 33.19
N VAL A 172 19.38 -17.94 33.57
CA VAL A 172 19.04 -18.23 34.96
C VAL A 172 20.11 -19.18 35.48
N THR A 173 20.82 -18.77 36.53
CA THR A 173 21.70 -19.68 37.27
C THR A 173 20.81 -20.67 38.02
N ASP A 174 20.82 -21.92 37.56
CA ASP A 174 20.12 -23.01 38.24
C ASP A 174 20.70 -23.16 39.66
N ALA A 175 19.83 -22.95 40.65
CA ALA A 175 20.02 -23.29 42.06
C ALA A 175 18.73 -23.86 42.63
#